data_AF-A0A914SJB4-F1
#
_entry.id   AF-A0A914SJB4-F1
#
_cell.length_a   1.000
_cell.length_b   1.000
_cell.length_c   1.000
_cell.angle_alpha   90.00
_cell.angle_beta   90.00
_cell.angle_gamma   90.00
#
_symmetry.space_group_name_H-M   'P 1'
#
loop_
_entity.id
_entity.type
_entity.pdbx_description
1 polymer ?
#
loop_
_entity_poly.entity_id
_entity_poly.type
_entity_poly.pdbx_seq_one_letter_code
_entity_poly.pdbx_strand_id
1 'polypeptide(L)'
;MANALRELDRRLNHDKYPHIDYNEIYVLSEGYRHFYENENAQVHCEPPSYISMNSSKHMKELRKYPFHKKSGRFGFSVRSRSTNNLVRAYSPLFSPCFCRASICTCSKTLKFSKK
;
A
#
# COMPACT_ATOMS: atom_id res chain seq x y z
N MET A 1 -0.95 -7.11 -1.87
CA MET A 1 -0.98 -7.92 -3.10
C MET A 1 -1.40 -7.09 -4.30
N ALA A 2 -2.54 -6.39 -4.25
CA ALA A 2 -3.00 -5.49 -5.33
C ALA A 2 -1.93 -4.53 -5.86
N ASN A 3 -1.20 -3.85 -4.97
CA ASN A 3 -0.09 -2.95 -5.38
C ASN A 3 1.01 -3.69 -6.15
N ALA A 4 1.43 -4.87 -5.69
CA ALA A 4 2.48 -5.64 -6.35
C ALA A 4 2.06 -6.12 -7.75
N LEU A 5 0.78 -6.44 -7.95
CA LEU A 5 0.24 -6.74 -9.28
C LEU A 5 0.28 -5.51 -10.18
N ARG A 6 -0.14 -4.34 -9.67
CA ARG A 6 -0.10 -3.09 -10.42
C ARG A 6 1.33 -2.65 -10.76
N GLU A 7 2.29 -2.84 -9.85
CA GLU A 7 3.71 -2.61 -10.10
C GLU A 7 4.24 -3.51 -11.23
N LEU A 8 3.85 -4.78 -11.22
CA LEU A 8 4.24 -5.74 -12.26
C LEU A 8 3.65 -5.37 -13.63
N ASP A 9 2.36 -5.03 -13.67
CA ASP A 9 1.66 -4.59 -14.88
C ASP A 9 2.34 -3.35 -15.49
N ARG A 10 2.61 -2.33 -14.66
CA ARG A 10 3.31 -1.12 -15.11
C ARG A 10 4.73 -1.38 -15.59
N ARG A 11 5.42 -2.37 -15.01
CA ARG A 11 6.76 -2.76 -15.45
C ARG A 11 6.74 -3.46 -16.81
N LEU A 12 5.76 -4.32 -17.06
CA LEU A 12 5.61 -5.00 -18.35
C LEU A 12 5.16 -4.03 -19.45
N ASN A 13 4.30 -3.08 -19.11
CA ASN A 13 3.75 -2.09 -20.03
C ASN A 13 4.52 -0.76 -20.03
N HIS A 14 5.80 -0.78 -19.63
CA HIS A 14 6.62 0.43 -19.53
C HIS A 14 6.72 1.19 -20.86
N ASP A 15 6.92 0.47 -21.96
CA ASP A 15 7.13 1.08 -23.29
C ASP A 15 5.82 1.60 -23.92
N LYS A 16 4.67 1.22 -23.37
CA LYS A 16 3.33 1.58 -23.87
C LYS A 16 2.56 2.46 -22.87
N TYR A 17 3.26 3.14 -21.96
CA TYR A 17 2.60 4.00 -20.99
C TYR A 17 1.70 5.04 -21.70
N PRO A 18 0.43 5.22 -21.27
CA PRO A 18 -0.17 4.82 -20.00
C PRO A 18 -0.96 3.50 -20.00
N HIS A 19 -0.82 2.64 -21.03
CA HIS A 19 -1.56 1.37 -21.15
C HIS A 19 -1.47 0.50 -19.89
N ILE A 20 -2.56 -0.19 -19.57
CA ILE A 20 -2.73 -1.10 -18.42
C ILE A 20 -3.58 -2.27 -18.90
N ASP A 21 -3.24 -3.50 -18.49
CA ASP A 21 -4.08 -4.67 -18.79
C ASP A 21 -5.22 -4.79 -17.77
N TYR A 22 -4.91 -4.52 -16.50
CA TYR A 22 -5.87 -4.53 -15.39
C TYR A 22 -6.26 -3.10 -14.99
N ASN A 23 -7.15 -2.50 -15.78
CA ASN A 23 -7.60 -1.11 -15.61
C ASN A 23 -8.10 -0.83 -14.19
N GLU A 24 -9.02 -1.67 -13.70
CA GLU A 24 -9.69 -1.51 -12.41
C GLU A 24 -9.35 -2.69 -11.50
N ILE A 25 -8.92 -2.37 -10.27
CA ILE A 25 -8.60 -3.37 -9.24
C ILE A 25 -9.22 -2.88 -7.94
N TYR A 26 -10.07 -3.71 -7.34
CA TYR A 26 -10.75 -3.43 -6.09
C TYR A 26 -10.26 -4.36 -4.99
N VAL A 27 -10.34 -3.86 -3.76
CA VAL A 27 -10.12 -4.66 -2.55
C VAL A 27 -11.44 -4.75 -1.82
N LEU A 28 -11.86 -5.97 -1.50
CA LEU A 28 -13.04 -6.21 -0.69
C LEU A 28 -12.84 -5.62 0.71
N SER A 29 -13.73 -4.72 1.12
CA SER A 29 -13.73 -4.11 2.45
C SER A 29 -13.97 -5.16 3.53
N GLU A 30 -13.26 -5.08 4.65
CA GLU A 30 -13.33 -6.02 5.79
C GLU A 30 -13.00 -7.50 5.46
N GLY A 31 -12.69 -7.82 4.20
CA GLY A 31 -12.22 -9.13 3.73
C GLY A 31 -13.29 -10.23 3.74
N TYR A 32 -12.83 -11.48 3.61
CA TYR A 32 -13.70 -12.65 3.49
C TYR A 32 -14.58 -12.89 4.73
N ARG A 33 -14.12 -12.45 5.92
CA ARG A 33 -14.87 -12.61 7.16
C ARG A 33 -16.22 -11.89 7.09
N HIS A 34 -16.19 -10.60 6.78
CA HIS A 34 -17.40 -9.78 6.69
C HIS A 34 -18.29 -10.23 5.54
N PHE A 35 -17.69 -10.64 4.42
CA PHE A 35 -18.42 -11.21 3.30
C PHE A 35 -19.23 -12.44 3.70
N TYR A 36 -18.63 -13.37 4.45
CA TYR A 36 -19.29 -14.60 4.89
C TYR A 36 -20.34 -14.38 5.99
N GLU A 37 -20.15 -13.35 6.84
CA GLU A 37 -21.14 -12.97 7.86
C GLU A 37 -22.46 -12.48 7.26
N ASN A 38 -22.47 -12.05 5.98
CA ASN A 38 -23.68 -11.66 5.27
C ASN A 38 -24.41 -12.90 4.71
N GLU A 39 -25.65 -13.16 5.17
CA GLU A 39 -26.42 -14.36 4.79
C GLU A 39 -26.61 -14.50 3.27
N ASN A 40 -26.89 -13.41 2.57
CA ASN A 40 -27.07 -13.41 1.11
C ASN A 40 -25.80 -13.82 0.35
N ALA A 41 -24.63 -13.55 0.92
CA ALA A 41 -23.35 -13.80 0.27
C ALA A 41 -22.86 -15.25 0.48
N GLN A 42 -23.40 -15.99 1.44
CA GLN A 42 -23.02 -17.38 1.71
C GLN A 42 -23.31 -18.32 0.52
N VAL A 43 -24.32 -17.99 -0.30
CA VAL A 43 -24.64 -18.73 -1.53
C VAL A 43 -23.49 -18.66 -2.55
N HIS A 44 -22.63 -17.65 -2.46
CA HIS A 44 -21.47 -17.49 -3.34
C HIS A 44 -20.18 -18.12 -2.76
N CYS A 45 -20.26 -18.84 -1.64
CA CYS A 45 -19.13 -19.51 -0.99
C CYS A 45 -19.15 -21.02 -1.27
N GLU A 46 -18.03 -21.57 -1.75
CA GLU A 46 -17.87 -23.02 -1.96
C GLU A 46 -16.55 -23.52 -1.31
N PRO A 47 -16.62 -24.41 -0.30
CA PRO A 47 -17.80 -24.80 0.49
C PRO A 47 -18.34 -23.65 1.36
N PRO A 48 -19.61 -23.70 1.84
CA PRO A 48 -20.21 -22.66 2.68
C PRO A 48 -19.67 -22.77 4.12
N SER A 49 -18.40 -22.42 4.29
CA SER A 49 -17.72 -22.43 5.58
C SER A 49 -16.67 -21.32 5.65
N TYR A 50 -16.49 -20.80 6.87
CA TYR A 50 -15.44 -19.84 7.18
C TYR A 50 -14.45 -20.44 8.18
N ILE A 51 -13.16 -20.43 7.84
CA ILE A 51 -12.08 -20.85 8.72
C ILE A 51 -11.16 -19.65 8.94
N SER A 52 -11.02 -19.23 10.20
CA SER A 52 -10.09 -18.15 10.53
C SER A 52 -8.64 -18.64 10.41
N MET A 53 -7.75 -17.74 9.98
CA MET A 53 -6.33 -18.03 9.84
C MET A 53 -5.70 -18.54 11.15
N ASN A 54 -6.23 -18.09 12.30
CA ASN A 54 -5.73 -18.45 13.64
C ASN A 54 -6.50 -19.63 14.27
N SER A 55 -7.14 -20.49 13.46
CA SER A 55 -7.85 -21.67 13.96
C SER A 55 -6.90 -22.71 14.59
N SER A 56 -7.21 -23.16 15.81
CA SER A 56 -6.40 -24.15 16.55
C SER A 56 -6.16 -25.44 15.75
N LYS A 57 -7.17 -25.87 14.98
CA LYS A 57 -7.13 -27.09 14.15
C LYS A 57 -6.06 -27.03 13.06
N HIS A 58 -5.77 -25.84 12.52
CA HIS A 58 -4.88 -25.64 11.37
C HIS A 58 -3.54 -24.97 11.74
N MET A 59 -3.20 -24.88 13.02
CA MET A 59 -1.94 -24.28 13.48
C MET A 59 -0.69 -24.94 12.88
N LYS A 60 -0.73 -26.25 12.66
CA LYS A 60 0.38 -26.98 12.02
C LYS A 60 0.58 -26.57 10.56
N GLU A 61 -0.51 -26.34 9.84
CA GLU A 61 -0.49 -25.90 8.43
C GLU A 61 -0.04 -24.45 8.32
N LEU A 62 -0.52 -23.58 9.21
CA LEU A 62 -0.09 -22.18 9.26
C LEU A 62 1.44 -22.04 9.37
N ARG A 63 2.09 -22.92 10.13
CA ARG A 63 3.56 -22.95 10.25
C ARG A 63 4.29 -23.37 8.97
N LYS A 64 3.65 -24.14 8.09
CA LYS A 64 4.23 -24.56 6.79
C LYS A 64 4.29 -23.41 5.79
N TYR A 65 3.36 -22.47 5.92
CA TYR A 65 3.26 -21.28 5.07
C TYR A 65 3.62 -20.04 5.89
N PRO A 66 4.91 -19.87 6.28
CA PRO A 66 5.32 -18.62 6.87
C PRO A 66 4.96 -17.53 5.86
N PHE A 67 4.19 -16.52 6.32
CA PHE A 67 3.76 -15.39 5.50
C PHE A 67 4.85 -15.05 4.49
N HIS A 68 4.50 -14.94 3.20
CA HIS A 68 5.40 -14.57 2.11
C HIS A 68 5.98 -13.16 2.32
N LYS A 69 6.72 -12.94 3.40
CA LYS A 69 7.68 -11.88 3.56
C LYS A 69 8.79 -12.29 2.62
N LYS A 70 8.81 -11.72 1.41
CA LYS A 70 10.10 -11.52 0.76
C LYS A 70 10.91 -10.74 1.79
N SER A 71 11.81 -11.44 2.48
CA SER A 71 12.81 -10.80 3.33
C SER A 71 13.44 -9.69 2.48
N GLY A 72 13.36 -8.47 3.00
CA GLY A 72 13.54 -7.27 2.20
C GLY A 72 14.88 -7.24 1.47
N ARG A 73 14.82 -7.07 0.16
CA ARG A 73 15.65 -6.05 -0.51
C ARG A 73 14.84 -4.80 -0.90
N PHE A 74 13.53 -4.78 -0.69
CA PHE A 74 12.70 -3.59 -0.81
C PHE A 74 11.84 -3.46 0.45
N GLY A 75 12.20 -2.48 1.28
CA GLY A 75 11.72 -2.34 2.66
C GLY A 75 10.23 -2.03 2.76
N PHE A 76 9.46 -2.98 3.27
CA PHE A 76 8.22 -2.69 3.97
C PHE A 76 8.36 -3.25 5.39
N SER A 77 8.74 -2.34 6.30
CA SER A 77 8.66 -2.56 7.74
C SER A 77 7.21 -2.88 8.11
N VAL A 78 6.98 -4.06 8.68
CA VAL A 78 5.74 -4.33 9.41
C VAL A 78 5.78 -3.44 10.64
N ARG A 79 5.04 -2.34 10.61
CA ARG A 79 4.84 -1.47 11.77
C ARG A 79 4.06 -2.25 12.82
N SER A 80 4.76 -2.78 13.82
CA SER A 80 4.13 -3.14 15.10
C SER A 80 3.33 -1.93 15.57
N ARG A 81 2.06 -2.12 15.92
CA ARG A 81 1.26 -1.08 16.60
C ARG A 81 1.90 -0.82 17.96
N SER A 82 2.80 0.17 17.99
CA SER A 82 3.13 0.91 19.19
C SER A 82 2.54 2.30 19.01
N THR A 83 1.59 2.63 19.88
CA THR A 83 1.04 3.97 20.02
C THR A 83 2.19 4.89 20.39
N ASN A 84 2.61 5.76 19.48
CA ASN A 84 3.18 7.07 19.79
C ASN A 84 3.21 7.92 18.52
N ASN A 85 2.61 9.11 18.64
CA ASN A 85 2.61 10.19 17.66
C ASN A 85 4.05 10.57 17.32
N LEU A 86 4.46 10.43 16.06
CA LEU A 86 5.48 11.28 15.43
C LEU A 86 5.20 11.40 13.93
N VAL A 87 5.40 12.62 13.46
CA VAL A 87 5.01 13.25 12.20
C VAL A 87 5.48 12.47 10.96
N ARG A 88 4.58 12.27 10.00
CA ARG A 88 4.87 11.70 8.68
C ARG A 88 5.49 12.79 7.80
N ALA A 89 6.81 12.81 7.70
CA ALA A 89 7.50 13.58 6.65
C ALA A 89 7.21 12.91 5.29
N TYR A 90 6.52 13.62 4.41
CA TYR A 90 6.44 13.30 2.98
C TYR A 90 7.75 13.72 2.31
N SER A 91 8.46 12.80 1.68
CA SER A 91 9.48 13.13 0.68
C SER A 91 8.87 12.99 -0.71
N PRO A 92 8.70 14.08 -1.48
CA PRO A 92 8.40 13.97 -2.91
C PRO A 92 9.71 13.70 -3.65
N LEU A 93 9.83 12.52 -4.27
CA LEU A 93 10.72 12.34 -5.41
C LEU A 93 10.05 13.02 -6.62
N PHE A 94 10.24 14.33 -6.72
CA PHE A 94 10.12 15.06 -7.98
C PHE A 94 11.48 15.70 -8.23
N SER A 95 12.17 15.19 -9.25
CA SER A 95 13.45 15.66 -9.73
C SER A 95 13.43 17.16 -10.03
N PRO A 96 14.21 18.02 -9.35
CA PRO A 96 14.36 19.41 -9.73
C PRO A 96 15.38 19.53 -10.87
N CYS A 97 15.00 20.34 -11.86
CA CYS A 97 15.82 20.71 -13.01
C CYS A 97 17.18 21.27 -12.58
N PHE A 98 18.21 20.89 -13.32
CA PHE A 98 19.55 21.47 -13.26
C PHE A 98 19.49 22.97 -13.61
N CYS A 99 19.64 23.85 -12.61
CA CYS A 99 20.10 25.21 -12.83
C CYS A 99 21.31 25.50 -11.93
N ARG A 100 22.43 25.79 -12.60
CA ARG A 100 23.72 26.17 -12.01
C ARG A 100 23.58 27.35 -11.06
N ALA A 101 24.30 27.28 -9.95
CA ALA A 101 24.52 28.38 -9.02
C ALA A 101 25.20 29.57 -9.70
N SER A 102 24.67 30.77 -9.51
CA SER A 102 25.47 31.91 -9.01
C SER A 102 24.57 33.08 -8.60
N ILE A 103 24.61 33.38 -7.29
CA ILE A 103 24.38 34.68 -6.64
C ILE A 103 22.93 35.24 -6.67
N CYS A 104 22.25 35.10 -5.54
CA CYS A 104 21.15 36.00 -5.15
C CYS A 104 21.35 36.42 -3.69
N THR A 105 21.85 37.65 -3.50
CA THR A 105 21.77 38.37 -2.24
C THR A 105 20.34 38.91 -2.08
N CYS A 106 19.54 38.26 -1.24
CA CYS A 106 18.20 38.77 -0.91
C CYS A 106 18.23 39.41 0.47
N SER A 107 18.27 40.74 0.50
CA SER A 107 17.82 41.54 1.64
C SER A 107 16.70 42.43 1.15
N LYS A 108 15.47 42.15 1.57
CA LYS A 108 14.43 43.15 1.85
C LYS A 108 13.19 42.47 2.43
N THR A 109 12.89 42.88 3.65
CA THR A 109 11.68 42.61 4.41
C THR A 109 10.50 43.36 3.79
N LEU A 110 9.35 42.70 3.64
CA LEU A 110 8.08 43.38 3.42
C LEU A 110 7.03 42.84 4.39
N LYS A 111 6.54 43.76 5.22
CA LYS A 111 5.50 43.60 6.23
C LYS A 111 4.15 43.35 5.56
N PHE A 112 3.40 42.35 6.03
CA PHE A 112 1.98 42.23 5.72
C PHE A 112 1.17 42.59 6.97
N SER A 113 0.42 43.69 6.87
CA SER A 113 -0.46 44.24 7.90
C SER A 113 -1.83 43.55 7.83
N LYS A 114 -2.33 43.09 8.98
CA LYS A 114 -3.73 42.69 9.16
C LYS A 114 -4.53 43.92 9.59
N LYS A 115 -5.57 44.27 8.84
CA LYS A 115 -6.86 44.77 9.32
C LYS A 115 -7.93 44.28 8.36
#